data_AF-A0A7W0JNW9-F1
#
_entry.id   AF-A0A7W0JNW9-F1
#
_cell.length_a   1.000
_cell.length_b   1.000
_cell.length_c   1.000
_cell.angle_alpha   90.00
_cell.angle_beta   90.00
_cell.angle_gamma   90.00
#
_symmetry.space_group_name_H-M   'P 1'
#
loop_
_entity.id
_entity.type
_entity.pdbx_description
1 polymer ?
#
loop_
_entity_poly.entity_id
_entity_poly.type
_entity_poly.pdbx_seq_one_letter_code
_entity_poly.pdbx_strand_id
1 'polypeptide(L)'
;VLIRRSGAPDDPAVSQLVRRLQGVLVARRYVMLAYDVPVPLLDAACRLTPGIESPTISPLQNREWVAVNALIPRRETNHIMDALWDLGARGILVTDITACRL
;
A
#
# COMPACT_ATOMS: atom_id res chain seq x y z
N VAL A 1 -3.76 -1.30 -23.90
CA VAL A 1 -5.06 -1.90 -24.27
C VAL A 1 -4.86 -3.41 -24.42
N LEU A 2 -5.71 -4.25 -23.82
CA LEU A 2 -5.70 -5.71 -24.02
C LEU A 2 -6.72 -6.06 -25.10
N ILE A 3 -6.33 -6.88 -26.07
CA ILE A 3 -7.17 -7.27 -27.21
C ILE A 3 -7.41 -8.78 -27.20
N ARG A 4 -8.59 -9.23 -27.64
CA ARG A 4 -8.92 -10.64 -27.87
C ARG A 4 -9.58 -10.82 -29.23
N ARG A 5 -9.48 -12.03 -29.81
CA ARG A 5 -10.15 -12.38 -31.07
C ARG A 5 -11.67 -12.26 -30.91
N SER A 6 -12.32 -11.62 -31.89
CA SER A 6 -13.79 -11.55 -31.95
C SER A 6 -14.39 -12.94 -32.12
N GLY A 7 -15.44 -13.26 -31.35
CA GLY A 7 -16.12 -14.56 -31.40
C GLY A 7 -15.36 -15.73 -30.75
N ALA A 8 -14.23 -15.50 -30.09
CA ALA A 8 -13.56 -16.55 -29.32
C ALA A 8 -14.43 -17.02 -28.14
N PRO A 9 -14.49 -18.33 -27.84
CA PRO A 9 -15.19 -18.84 -26.67
C PRO A 9 -14.53 -18.32 -25.39
N ASP A 10 -15.29 -18.33 -24.29
CA ASP A 10 -14.75 -17.94 -22.99
C ASP A 10 -13.75 -18.98 -22.49
N ASP A 11 -12.60 -18.47 -22.03
CA ASP A 11 -11.48 -19.27 -21.56
C ASP A 11 -11.07 -18.82 -20.14
N PRO A 12 -11.11 -19.72 -19.15
CA PRO A 12 -10.63 -19.44 -17.80
C PRO A 12 -9.19 -18.89 -17.75
N ALA A 13 -8.32 -19.31 -18.66
CA ALA A 13 -6.94 -18.82 -18.76
C ALA A 13 -6.88 -17.34 -19.15
N VAL A 14 -7.76 -16.89 -20.05
CA VAL A 14 -7.90 -15.47 -20.42
C VAL A 14 -8.37 -14.67 -19.21
N SER A 15 -9.35 -15.18 -18.45
CA SER A 15 -9.82 -14.54 -17.22
C SER A 15 -8.72 -14.42 -16.16
N GLN A 16 -7.84 -15.43 -16.06
CA GLN A 16 -6.68 -15.40 -15.17
C GLN A 16 -5.66 -14.33 -15.61
N LEU A 17 -5.38 -14.23 -16.92
CA LEU A 17 -4.50 -13.20 -17.47
C LEU A 17 -5.02 -11.79 -17.19
N VAL A 18 -6.32 -11.56 -17.41
CA VAL A 18 -6.97 -10.27 -17.13
C VAL A 18 -6.78 -9.88 -15.66
N ARG A 19 -7.02 -10.81 -14.72
CA ARG A 19 -6.80 -10.56 -13.27
C ARG A 19 -5.34 -10.23 -12.93
N ARG A 20 -4.37 -10.91 -13.57
CA ARG A 20 -2.93 -10.61 -13.37
C ARG A 20 -2.59 -9.21 -13.86
N LEU A 21 -3.07 -8.82 -15.05
CA LEU A 21 -2.85 -7.49 -15.62
C LEU A 21 -3.50 -6.40 -14.78
N GLN A 22 -4.75 -6.61 -14.33
CA GLN A 22 -5.44 -5.70 -13.41
C GLN A 22 -4.61 -5.49 -12.14
N GLY A 23 -4.05 -6.55 -11.57
CA GLY A 23 -3.24 -6.42 -10.35
C GLY A 23 -1.96 -5.61 -10.54
N VAL A 24 -1.33 -5.68 -11.71
CA VAL A 24 -0.19 -4.80 -12.06
C VAL A 24 -0.64 -3.34 -12.21
N LEU A 25 -1.80 -3.10 -12.83
CA LEU A 25 -2.34 -1.74 -12.98
C LEU A 25 -2.72 -1.11 -11.63
N VAL A 26 -3.23 -1.91 -10.69
CA VAL A 26 -3.45 -1.46 -9.31
C VAL A 26 -2.11 -1.12 -8.66
N ALA A 27 -1.14 -2.04 -8.68
CA ALA A 27 0.18 -1.83 -8.07
C ALA A 27 0.89 -0.55 -8.54
N ARG A 28 0.74 -0.16 -9.82
CA ARG A 28 1.30 1.10 -10.35
C ARG A 28 0.77 2.36 -9.68
N ARG A 29 -0.43 2.31 -9.08
CA ARG A 29 -1.08 3.46 -8.44
C ARG A 29 -0.76 3.59 -6.95
N TYR A 30 -0.14 2.57 -6.36
CA TYR A 30 0.14 2.51 -4.92
C TYR A 30 1.61 2.25 -4.66
N VAL A 31 2.03 2.53 -3.43
CA VAL A 31 3.31 2.11 -2.87
C VAL A 31 3.07 1.55 -1.47
N MET A 32 3.96 0.69 -1.00
CA MET A 32 3.97 0.28 0.40
C MET A 32 4.76 1.30 1.20
N LEU A 33 4.12 1.91 2.20
CA LEU A 33 4.75 2.77 3.17
C LEU A 33 4.94 2.00 4.47
N ALA A 34 6.17 2.00 4.99
CA ALA A 34 6.52 1.46 6.30
C ALA A 34 7.11 2.56 7.15
N TYR A 35 6.75 2.65 8.43
CA TYR A 35 7.34 3.62 9.35
C TYR A 35 7.20 3.18 10.80
N ASP A 36 8.04 3.73 11.66
CA ASP A 36 7.96 3.55 13.11
C ASP A 36 7.30 4.78 13.73
N VAL A 37 6.42 4.59 14.70
CA VAL A 37 5.75 5.67 15.42
C VAL A 37 5.63 5.36 16.91
N PRO A 38 5.73 6.37 17.80
CA PRO A 38 5.44 6.18 19.21
C PRO A 38 3.99 5.74 19.43
N VAL A 39 3.75 4.84 20.38
CA VAL A 39 2.41 4.31 20.70
C VAL A 39 1.37 5.43 20.94
N PRO A 40 1.65 6.54 21.65
CA PRO A 40 0.65 7.60 21.85
C PRO A 40 0.22 8.33 20.58
N LEU A 41 1.01 8.23 19.51
CA LEU A 41 0.75 8.90 18.23
C LEU A 41 0.20 7.95 17.16
N LEU A 42 0.06 6.66 17.48
CA LEU A 42 -0.38 5.62 16.55
C LEU A 42 -1.71 5.97 15.88
N ASP A 43 -2.73 6.37 16.65
CA ASP A 43 -4.05 6.68 16.09
C ASP A 43 -4.01 7.85 15.10
N ALA A 44 -3.17 8.85 15.37
CA ALA A 44 -2.98 9.97 14.45
C ALA A 44 -2.27 9.53 13.17
N ALA A 45 -1.26 8.68 13.28
CA ALA A 45 -0.53 8.15 12.14
C ALA A 45 -1.43 7.23 11.28
N CYS A 46 -2.25 6.37 11.89
CA CYS A 46 -3.21 5.53 11.18
C CYS A 46 -4.27 6.33 10.41
N ARG A 47 -4.61 7.56 10.84
CA ARG A 47 -5.50 8.45 10.06
C ARG A 47 -4.82 9.01 8.81
N LEU A 48 -3.50 9.23 8.85
CA LEU A 48 -2.73 9.64 7.68
C LEU A 48 -2.54 8.48 6.69
N THR A 49 -2.45 7.26 7.20
CA THR A 49 -2.27 6.05 6.39
C THR A 49 -3.33 4.99 6.72
N PRO A 50 -4.59 5.19 6.28
CA PRO A 50 -5.67 4.24 6.57
C PRO A 50 -5.48 2.89 5.87
N GLY A 51 -4.56 2.80 4.91
CA GLY A 51 -4.37 1.62 4.09
C GLY A 51 -5.53 1.40 3.12
N ILE A 52 -5.59 0.19 2.55
CA ILE A 52 -6.71 -0.21 1.69
C ILE A 52 -7.86 -0.81 2.51
N GLU A 53 -7.53 -1.70 3.45
CA GLU A 53 -8.49 -2.22 4.43
C GLU A 53 -8.21 -1.64 5.82
N SER A 54 -6.97 -1.79 6.29
CA SER A 54 -6.48 -1.26 7.56
C SER A 54 -4.95 -1.28 7.55
N PRO A 55 -4.25 -0.35 8.22
CA PRO A 55 -2.80 -0.45 8.40
C PRO A 55 -2.44 -1.69 9.22
N THR A 56 -1.34 -2.34 8.86
CA THR A 56 -0.76 -3.42 9.67
C THR A 56 0.13 -2.80 10.75
N ILE A 57 -0.08 -3.19 12.01
CA ILE A 57 0.63 -2.66 13.17
C ILE A 57 1.40 -3.80 13.83
N SER A 58 2.70 -3.62 14.03
CA SER A 58 3.59 -4.61 14.66
C SER A 58 4.37 -3.98 15.81
N PRO A 59 4.33 -4.55 17.03
CA PRO A 59 5.11 -4.05 18.15
C PRO A 59 6.61 -4.21 17.89
N LEU A 60 7.39 -3.18 18.24
CA LEU A 60 8.84 -3.24 18.16
C LEU A 60 9.46 -3.77 19.46
N GLN A 61 10.76 -4.08 19.41
CA GLN A 61 11.53 -4.45 20.60
C GLN A 61 11.47 -3.35 21.67
N ASN A 62 11.58 -2.08 21.26
CA ASN A 62 11.23 -0.96 22.12
C ASN A 62 9.70 -0.84 22.17
N ARG A 63 9.13 -1.14 23.34
CA ARG A 63 7.67 -1.16 23.55
C ARG A 63 7.00 0.21 23.48
N GLU A 64 7.78 1.29 23.48
CA GLU A 64 7.25 2.64 23.26
C GLU A 64 6.93 2.92 21.79
N TRP A 65 7.34 2.03 20.87
CA TRP A 65 7.21 2.20 19.43
C TRP A 65 6.51 1.01 18.76
N VAL A 66 5.85 1.31 17.65
CA VAL A 66 5.24 0.32 16.76
C VAL A 66 5.65 0.61 15.32
N ALA A 67 5.83 -0.45 14.53
CA ALA A 67 5.96 -0.35 13.09
C ALA A 67 4.57 -0.41 12.46
N VAL A 68 4.32 0.48 11.52
CA VAL A 68 3.09 0.55 10.73
C VAL A 68 3.42 0.33 9.26
N ASN A 69 2.63 -0.53 8.60
CA ASN A 69 2.71 -0.77 7.16
C ASN A 69 1.35 -0.51 6.51
N ALA A 70 1.32 0.31 5.47
CA ALA A 70 0.11 0.64 4.74
C ALA A 70 0.37 0.91 3.26
N LEU A 71 -0.56 0.46 2.42
CA LEU A 71 -0.60 0.86 1.01
C LEU A 71 -1.20 2.27 0.89
N ILE A 72 -0.47 3.17 0.24
CA ILE A 72 -0.92 4.55 0.01
C ILE A 72 -0.88 4.89 -1.48
N PRO A 73 -1.71 5.84 -1.95
CA PRO A 73 -1.63 6.32 -3.32
C PRO A 73 -0.24 6.91 -3.62
N ARG A 74 0.39 6.47 -4.72
CA ARG A 74 1.73 6.93 -5.12
C ARG A 74 1.83 8.46 -5.25
N ARG A 75 0.73 9.11 -5.65
CA ARG A 75 0.68 10.57 -5.82
C ARG A 75 0.68 11.34 -4.50
N GLU A 76 0.37 10.68 -3.38
CA GLU A 76 0.29 11.29 -2.05
C GLU A 76 1.54 10.99 -1.20
N THR A 77 2.47 10.19 -1.71
CA THR A 77 3.64 9.68 -0.97
C THR A 77 4.42 10.76 -0.25
N ASN A 78 4.92 11.78 -0.97
CA ASN A 78 5.76 12.81 -0.35
C ASN A 78 5.00 13.58 0.75
N HIS A 79 3.76 13.96 0.48
CA HIS A 79 2.93 14.70 1.45
C HIS A 79 2.67 13.88 2.73
N ILE A 80 2.36 12.59 2.59
CA ILE A 80 2.15 11.69 3.72
C ILE A 80 3.46 11.49 4.50
N MET A 81 4.60 11.35 3.80
CA MET A 81 5.90 11.23 4.45
C MET A 81 6.22 12.47 5.30
N ASP A 82 6.01 13.68 4.77
CA ASP A 82 6.21 14.94 5.49
C ASP A 82 5.28 15.03 6.71
N ALA A 83 3.98 14.73 6.54
CA ALA A 83 3.01 14.75 7.63
C ALA A 83 3.33 13.75 8.74
N LEU A 84 3.81 12.55 8.38
CA LEU A 84 4.24 11.54 9.34
C LEU A 84 5.52 11.98 10.08
N TRP A 85 6.47 12.59 9.36
CA TRP A 85 7.69 13.12 9.97
C TRP A 85 7.39 14.19 11.01
N ASP A 86 6.55 15.16 10.66
CA ASP A 86 6.12 16.25 11.54
C ASP A 86 5.32 15.75 12.74
N LEU A 87 4.52 14.69 12.56
CA LEU A 87 3.82 14.03 13.64
C LEU A 87 4.79 13.38 14.65
N GLY A 88 5.96 12.92 14.20
CA GLY A 88 6.96 12.25 15.05
C GLY A 88 7.33 10.83 14.61
N ALA A 89 6.87 10.38 13.45
CA ALA A 89 7.28 9.09 12.89
C ALA A 89 8.75 9.11 12.46
N ARG A 90 9.37 7.93 12.48
CA ARG A 90 10.79 7.72 12.11
C ARG A 90 10.90 6.49 11.21
N GLY A 91 12.05 6.35 10.54
CA GLY A 91 12.28 5.20 9.66
C GLY A 91 11.24 5.07 8.55
N ILE A 92 10.81 6.20 7.96
CA ILE A 92 9.77 6.20 6.92
C ILE A 92 10.37 5.70 5.61
N LEU A 93 9.90 4.54 5.15
CA LEU A 93 10.38 3.82 3.99
C LEU A 93 9.25 3.65 2.97
N VAL A 94 9.58 3.85 1.70
CA VAL A 94 8.68 3.62 0.58
C VAL A 94 9.23 2.46 -0.25
N THR A 95 8.41 1.44 -0.48
CA THR A 95 8.75 0.31 -1.33
C THR A 95 7.77 0.21 -2.50
N ASP A 96 8.32 0.06 -3.70
CA ASP A 96 7.54 -0.23 -4.89
C ASP A 96 6.95 -1.63 -4.83
N ILE A 97 5.69 -1.75 -5.25
CA ILE A 97 5.00 -3.03 -5.39
C ILE A 97 4.79 -3.34 -6.88
N THR A 98 4.92 -4.61 -7.25
CA THR A 98 4.86 -5.04 -8.66
C THR A 98 3.47 -5.55 -9.06
N ALA A 99 2.72 -6.11 -8.12
CA ALA A 99 1.34 -6.58 -8.31
C ALA A 99 0.56 -6.52 -6.99
N CYS A 100 -0.72 -6.14 -7.06
CA CYS A 100 -1.64 -6.09 -5.92
C CYS A 100 -3.02 -6.59 -6.37
N ARG A 101 -3.63 -7.49 -5.61
CA ARG A 101 -5.02 -7.94 -5.85
C ARG A 101 -5.90 -7.37 -4.77
N LEU A 102 -6.99 -6.76 -5.20
CA LEU A 102 -8.05 -6.19 -4.38
C LEU A 102 -9.34 -6.94 -4.67
#